data_AF-A0A958G5P2-F1
#
_entry.id   AF-A0A958G5P2-F1
#
_cell.length_a   1.000
_cell.length_b   1.000
_cell.length_c   1.000
_cell.angle_alpha   90.00
_cell.angle_beta   90.00
_cell.angle_gamma   90.00
#
_symmetry.space_group_name_H-M   'P 1'
#
loop_
_entity.id
_entity.type
_entity.pdbx_description
1 polymer ?
#
loop_
_entity_poly.entity_id
_entity_poly.type
_entity_poly.pdbx_seq_one_letter_code
_entity_poly.pdbx_strand_id
1 'polypeptide(L)'
;MVFFFFGALDTLMDRGIITIFREMENPYALGSIGFFVAMSVYLSRDFARANRKIAEQDIAQRLLEAENARQAEELEAARQLQLSMLPKALPQHPRLDIAVYMKTATEVGGDYYDFKQHEDGTLTAVIGDATGHGMQAGTMVSATKSLFHALAEEPQPVQFLQKATTAIKAMGLKKMFMALTIARF
;
A
#
# COMPACT_ATOMS: atom_id res chain seq x y z
N MET A 1 -44.90 0.02 17.96
CA MET A 1 -45.12 -1.03 18.99
C MET A 1 -43.92 -1.11 19.93
N VAL A 2 -43.55 0.01 20.55
CA VAL A 2 -42.40 0.12 21.50
C VAL A 2 -42.82 0.94 22.73
N PHE A 3 -43.79 1.86 22.57
CA PHE A 3 -44.35 2.68 23.65
C PHE A 3 -45.21 1.92 24.69
N PHE A 4 -45.69 0.71 24.39
CA PHE A 4 -46.49 -0.07 25.36
C PHE A 4 -45.64 -0.80 26.42
N PHE A 5 -44.32 -0.88 26.23
CA PHE A 5 -43.42 -1.63 27.13
C PHE A 5 -42.88 -0.80 28.31
N PHE A 6 -42.83 0.53 28.20
CA PHE A 6 -42.32 1.39 29.28
C PHE A 6 -43.27 1.47 30.49
N GLY A 7 -44.59 1.54 30.27
CA GLY A 7 -45.57 1.60 31.37
C GLY A 7 -45.64 0.31 32.21
N ALA A 8 -45.34 -0.85 31.62
CA ALA A 8 -45.25 -2.11 32.34
C ALA A 8 -43.99 -2.19 33.22
N LEU A 9 -42.89 -1.56 32.79
CA LEU A 9 -41.62 -1.55 33.51
C LEU A 9 -41.65 -0.63 34.75
N ASP A 10 -42.34 0.51 34.67
CA ASP A 10 -42.57 1.40 35.82
C ASP A 10 -43.40 0.72 36.91
N THR A 11 -44.45 -0.01 36.52
CA THR A 11 -45.29 -0.76 37.47
C THR A 11 -44.52 -1.90 38.16
N LEU A 12 -43.56 -2.51 37.46
CA LEU A 12 -42.66 -3.53 37.98
C LEU A 12 -41.64 -2.99 38.99
N MET A 13 -41.20 -1.73 38.85
CA MET A 13 -40.31 -1.07 39.80
C MET A 13 -41.04 -0.59 41.07
N ASP A 14 -42.29 -0.11 40.95
CA ASP A 14 -43.05 0.46 42.07
C ASP A 14 -43.57 -0.59 43.09
N ARG A 15 -43.94 -1.80 42.64
CA ARG A 15 -44.55 -2.83 43.50
C ARG A 15 -43.58 -3.90 44.00
N GLY A 16 -42.33 -3.89 43.53
CA GLY A 16 -41.32 -4.89 43.83
C GLY A 16 -41.61 -6.24 43.17
N ILE A 17 -40.66 -6.73 42.36
CA ILE A 17 -40.76 -7.99 41.60
C ILE A 17 -41.15 -9.20 42.48
N ILE A 18 -40.72 -9.21 43.75
CA ILE A 18 -40.95 -10.30 44.71
C ILE A 18 -42.42 -10.35 45.16
N THR A 19 -43.09 -9.20 45.30
CA THR A 19 -44.50 -9.12 45.76
C THR A 19 -45.45 -9.65 44.70
N ILE A 20 -45.22 -9.29 43.42
CA ILE A 20 -46.01 -9.74 42.27
C ILE A 20 -45.84 -11.26 42.06
N PHE A 21 -44.64 -11.80 42.28
CA PHE A 21 -44.38 -13.24 42.19
C PHE A 21 -45.10 -14.06 43.26
N ARG A 22 -45.39 -13.48 44.44
CA ARG A 22 -46.06 -14.16 45.56
C ARG A 22 -47.58 -14.27 45.39
N GLU A 23 -48.20 -13.36 44.64
CA GLU A 23 -49.64 -13.34 44.36
C GLU A 23 -50.04 -14.19 43.13
N MET A 24 -49.09 -14.70 42.34
CA MET A 24 -49.40 -15.52 41.17
C MET A 24 -49.58 -17.01 41.52
N GLU A 25 -50.83 -17.44 41.71
CA GLU A 25 -51.20 -18.87 41.88
C GLU A 25 -51.17 -19.70 40.58
N ASN A 26 -51.04 -19.06 39.41
CA ASN A 26 -51.10 -19.73 38.11
C ASN A 26 -49.70 -20.13 37.58
N PRO A 27 -49.35 -21.43 37.53
CA PRO A 27 -48.02 -21.90 37.12
C PRO A 27 -47.67 -21.56 35.65
N TYR A 28 -48.67 -21.39 34.77
CA TYR A 28 -48.44 -21.02 33.37
C TYR A 28 -47.99 -19.55 33.24
N ALA A 29 -48.51 -18.66 34.10
CA ALA A 29 -48.11 -17.25 34.11
C ALA A 29 -46.64 -17.10 34.54
N LEU A 30 -46.22 -17.85 35.56
CA LEU A 30 -44.84 -17.87 36.05
C LEU A 30 -43.84 -18.34 34.97
N GLY A 31 -44.18 -19.42 34.25
CA GLY A 31 -43.36 -19.95 33.16
C GLY A 31 -43.22 -18.98 31.98
N SER A 32 -44.30 -18.26 31.64
CA SER A 32 -44.28 -17.27 30.57
C SER A 32 -43.35 -16.09 30.87
N ILE A 33 -43.37 -15.56 32.11
CA ILE A 33 -42.46 -14.48 32.54
C ILE A 33 -41.01 -14.95 32.51
N GLY A 34 -40.73 -16.16 33.02
CA GLY A 34 -39.39 -16.74 32.96
C GLY A 34 -38.87 -16.88 31.53
N PHE A 35 -39.71 -17.30 30.60
CA PHE A 35 -39.38 -17.38 29.18
C PHE A 35 -39.05 -16.00 28.58
N PHE A 36 -39.85 -14.97 28.84
CA PHE A 36 -39.59 -13.61 28.35
C PHE A 36 -38.30 -13.01 28.93
N VAL A 37 -38.02 -13.24 30.22
CA VAL A 37 -36.77 -12.78 30.85
C VAL A 37 -35.56 -13.50 30.24
N ALA A 38 -35.62 -14.84 30.11
CA ALA A 38 -34.56 -15.63 29.51
C ALA A 38 -34.32 -15.23 28.04
N MET A 39 -35.40 -15.03 27.27
CA MET A 39 -35.33 -14.56 25.89
C MET A 39 -34.75 -13.15 25.78
N SER A 40 -35.15 -12.23 26.68
CA SER A 40 -34.62 -10.86 26.74
C SER A 40 -33.12 -10.84 27.02
N VAL A 41 -32.65 -11.64 28.00
CA VAL A 41 -31.22 -11.78 28.31
C VAL A 41 -30.45 -12.43 27.16
N TYR A 42 -31.03 -13.45 26.52
CA TYR A 42 -30.44 -14.11 25.37
C TYR A 42 -30.25 -13.15 24.19
N LEU A 43 -31.31 -12.44 23.79
CA LEU A 43 -31.27 -11.45 22.70
C LEU A 43 -30.32 -10.29 23.01
N SER A 44 -30.29 -9.81 24.25
CA SER A 44 -29.36 -8.76 24.68
C SER A 44 -27.91 -9.21 24.53
N ARG A 45 -27.60 -10.45 24.92
CA ARG A 45 -26.26 -11.04 24.76
C ARG A 45 -25.88 -11.26 23.30
N ASP A 46 -26.82 -11.74 22.49
CA ASP A 46 -26.57 -11.99 21.07
C ASP A 46 -26.34 -10.68 20.30
N PHE A 47 -27.15 -9.66 20.57
CA PHE A 47 -26.98 -8.31 20.03
C PHE A 47 -25.63 -7.69 20.48
N ALA A 48 -25.25 -7.84 21.74
CA ALA A 48 -23.95 -7.37 22.23
C ALA A 48 -22.77 -8.08 21.54
N ARG A 49 -22.89 -9.37 21.22
CA ARG A 49 -21.87 -10.12 20.47
C ARG A 49 -21.79 -9.66 19.01
N ALA A 50 -22.92 -9.46 18.35
CA ALA A 50 -22.98 -8.97 16.98
C ALA A 50 -22.36 -7.57 16.87
N ASN A 51 -22.71 -6.65 17.77
CA ASN A 51 -22.15 -5.30 17.79
C ASN A 51 -20.65 -5.29 18.06
N ARG A 52 -20.14 -6.17 18.94
CA ARG A 52 -18.69 -6.30 19.16
C ARG A 52 -17.96 -6.74 17.91
N LYS A 53 -18.48 -7.73 17.17
CA LYS A 53 -17.87 -8.18 15.91
C LYS A 53 -17.83 -7.08 14.86
N ILE A 54 -18.92 -6.30 14.73
CA ILE A 54 -18.97 -5.17 13.79
C ILE A 54 -17.94 -4.11 14.20
N ALA A 55 -17.83 -3.79 15.49
CA ALA A 55 -16.84 -2.83 15.98
C ALA A 55 -15.39 -3.32 15.76
N GLU A 56 -15.12 -4.60 16.01
CA GLU A 56 -13.81 -5.22 15.74
C GLU A 56 -13.46 -5.17 14.24
N GLN A 57 -14.43 -5.47 13.38
CA GLN A 57 -14.26 -5.39 11.92
C GLN A 57 -14.02 -3.95 11.44
N ASP A 58 -14.77 -2.98 11.95
CA ASP A 58 -14.58 -1.56 11.62
C ASP A 58 -13.20 -1.07 12.05
N ILE A 59 -12.74 -1.44 13.26
CA ILE A 59 -11.39 -1.10 13.72
C ILE A 59 -10.33 -1.77 12.82
N ALA A 60 -10.48 -3.06 12.52
CA ALA A 60 -9.54 -3.78 11.66
C ALA A 60 -9.48 -3.19 10.24
N GLN A 61 -10.62 -2.82 9.67
CA GLN A 61 -10.70 -2.19 8.36
C GLN A 61 -10.03 -0.81 8.37
N ARG A 62 -10.30 0.03 9.38
CA ARG A 62 -9.64 1.34 9.50
C ARG A 62 -8.14 1.23 9.67
N LEU A 63 -7.66 0.23 10.42
CA LEU A 63 -6.22 -0.03 10.57
C LEU A 63 -5.60 -0.44 9.22
N LEU A 64 -6.27 -1.30 8.46
CA LEU A 64 -5.81 -1.71 7.13
C LEU A 64 -5.80 -0.54 6.15
N GLU A 65 -6.85 0.29 6.14
CA GLU A 65 -6.94 1.48 5.30
C GLU A 65 -5.84 2.50 5.64
N ALA A 66 -5.58 2.73 6.94
CA ALA A 66 -4.51 3.61 7.38
C ALA A 66 -3.12 3.09 6.96
N GLU A 67 -2.87 1.78 7.08
CA GLU A 67 -1.59 1.19 6.65
C GLU A 67 -1.43 1.24 5.13
N ASN A 68 -2.48 0.95 4.36
CA ASN A 68 -2.45 1.07 2.90
C ASN A 68 -2.20 2.52 2.46
N ALA A 69 -2.83 3.50 3.13
CA ALA A 69 -2.61 4.92 2.86
C ALA A 69 -1.15 5.32 3.13
N ARG A 70 -0.58 4.86 4.25
CA ARG A 70 0.82 5.08 4.61
C ARG A 70 1.78 4.49 3.57
N GLN A 71 1.53 3.26 3.14
CA GLN A 71 2.34 2.58 2.11
C GLN A 71 2.23 3.29 0.74
N ALA A 72 1.04 3.76 0.38
CA ALA A 72 0.84 4.54 -0.84
C ALA A 72 1.63 5.85 -0.82
N GLU A 73 1.69 6.54 0.33
CA GLU A 73 2.49 7.75 0.50
C GLU A 73 4.00 7.48 0.36
N GLU A 74 4.50 6.39 0.94
CA GLU A 74 5.90 5.98 0.79
C GLU A 74 6.26 5.65 -0.67
N LEU A 75 5.39 4.92 -1.37
CA LEU A 75 5.59 4.60 -2.79
C LEU A 75 5.54 5.85 -3.67
N GLU A 76 4.65 6.79 -3.38
CA GLU A 76 4.58 8.06 -4.10
C GLU A 76 5.85 8.89 -3.87
N ALA A 77 6.35 8.97 -2.64
CA ALA A 77 7.62 9.63 -2.34
C ALA A 77 8.80 9.00 -3.10
N ALA A 78 8.87 7.67 -3.14
CA ALA A 78 9.88 6.95 -3.90
C ALA A 78 9.76 7.21 -5.41
N ARG A 79 8.53 7.32 -5.94
CA ARG A 79 8.26 7.63 -7.34
C ARG A 79 8.73 9.03 -7.69
N GLN A 80 8.43 10.01 -6.85
CA GLN A 80 8.90 11.40 -7.02
C GLN A 80 10.42 11.48 -6.99
N LEU A 81 11.06 10.77 -6.06
CA LEU A 81 12.51 10.68 -6.01
C LEU A 81 13.08 10.10 -7.31
N GLN A 82 12.54 8.98 -7.79
CA GLN A 82 12.96 8.38 -9.06
C GLN A 82 12.84 9.35 -10.24
N LEU A 83 11.69 10.01 -10.39
CA LEU A 83 11.48 10.98 -11.46
C LEU A 83 12.43 12.18 -11.35
N SER A 84 12.74 12.63 -10.13
CA SER A 84 13.67 13.73 -9.90
C SER A 84 15.11 13.41 -10.31
N MET A 85 15.47 12.12 -10.35
CA MET A 85 16.78 11.64 -10.79
C MET A 85 16.91 11.58 -12.31
N LEU A 86 15.82 11.67 -13.07
CA LEU A 86 15.91 11.68 -14.53
C LEU A 86 16.55 12.99 -15.04
N PRO A 87 17.19 12.96 -16.22
CA PRO A 87 17.70 14.16 -16.86
C PRO A 87 16.60 15.21 -17.05
N LYS A 88 16.78 16.39 -16.45
CA LYS A 88 15.84 17.52 -16.61
C LYS A 88 16.02 18.27 -17.91
N ALA A 89 17.22 18.21 -18.48
CA ALA A 89 17.56 18.82 -19.75
C ALA A 89 18.14 17.74 -20.66
N LEU A 90 17.68 17.74 -21.91
CA LEU A 90 18.23 16.87 -22.93
C LEU A 90 19.53 17.49 -23.47
N PRO A 91 20.57 16.68 -23.71
CA PRO A 91 21.81 17.18 -24.28
C PRO A 91 21.56 17.69 -25.71
N GLN A 92 22.21 18.80 -26.06
CA GLN A 92 22.24 19.26 -27.45
C GLN A 92 23.42 18.60 -28.15
N HIS A 93 23.16 17.95 -29.28
CA HIS A 93 24.19 17.30 -30.08
C HIS A 93 24.08 17.72 -31.55
N PRO A 94 25.19 18.11 -32.23
CA PRO A 94 25.12 18.71 -33.56
C PRO A 94 24.48 17.85 -34.65
N ARG A 95 24.45 16.52 -34.45
CA ARG A 95 23.98 15.53 -35.44
C ARG A 95 22.73 14.77 -35.02
N LEU A 96 22.18 15.05 -33.83
CA LEU A 96 21.04 14.30 -33.28
C LEU A 96 19.98 15.27 -32.76
N ASP A 97 18.73 14.99 -33.12
CA ASP A 97 17.56 15.58 -32.47
C ASP A 97 17.04 14.57 -31.43
N ILE A 98 17.00 14.97 -30.16
CA ILE A 98 16.75 14.08 -29.03
C ILE A 98 15.46 14.53 -28.33
N ALA A 99 14.50 13.61 -28.23
CA ALA A 99 13.26 13.79 -27.48
C ALA A 99 13.02 12.56 -26.59
N VAL A 100 12.49 12.78 -25.38
CA VAL A 100 12.18 11.70 -24.44
C VAL A 100 10.80 11.92 -23.84
N TYR A 101 10.05 10.84 -23.68
CA TYR A 101 8.79 10.81 -22.95
C TYR A 101 8.74 9.54 -22.10
N MET A 102 8.43 9.69 -20.81
CA MET A 102 8.29 8.57 -19.88
C MET A 102 7.00 8.74 -19.10
N LYS A 103 6.19 7.67 -19.05
CA LYS A 103 4.92 7.65 -18.32
C LYS A 103 4.86 6.41 -17.43
N THR A 104 5.01 6.61 -16.13
CA THR A 104 4.86 5.55 -15.12
C THR A 104 3.39 5.13 -14.99
N ALA A 105 3.12 3.83 -14.80
CA ALA A 105 1.75 3.30 -14.76
C ALA A 105 0.94 3.78 -13.54
N THR A 106 1.53 3.75 -12.33
CA THR A 106 0.95 4.22 -11.06
C THR A 106 1.97 4.14 -9.92
N GLU A 107 2.91 3.21 -10.00
CA GLU A 107 3.97 2.98 -9.00
C GLU A 107 5.34 3.52 -9.45
N VAL A 108 6.37 3.29 -8.62
CA VAL A 108 7.78 3.45 -8.98
C VAL A 108 8.09 2.54 -10.18
N GLY A 109 8.55 3.13 -11.29
CA GLY A 109 8.75 2.42 -12.56
C GLY A 109 10.07 1.65 -12.62
N GLY A 110 10.16 0.69 -13.54
CA GLY A 110 11.43 0.04 -13.90
C GLY A 110 12.21 0.78 -14.99
N ASP A 111 11.54 1.65 -15.73
CA ASP A 111 12.10 2.37 -16.86
C ASP A 111 13.13 3.41 -16.42
N TYR A 112 14.23 3.47 -17.15
CA TYR A 112 15.33 4.39 -16.92
C TYR A 112 15.89 4.87 -18.24
N TYR A 113 16.28 6.14 -18.30
CA TYR A 113 17.10 6.67 -19.37
C TYR A 113 18.04 7.72 -18.82
N ASP A 114 19.20 7.89 -19.48
CA ASP A 114 20.16 8.90 -19.12
C ASP A 114 21.13 9.22 -20.25
N PHE A 115 21.81 10.35 -20.12
CA PHE A 115 22.73 10.85 -21.12
C PHE A 115 23.99 11.39 -20.47
N LYS A 116 25.11 11.17 -21.13
CA LYS A 116 26.40 11.76 -20.79
C LYS A 116 27.04 12.35 -22.04
N GLN A 117 27.21 13.67 -22.02
CA GLN A 117 28.05 14.37 -22.99
C GLN A 117 29.50 14.36 -22.48
N HIS A 118 30.42 13.98 -23.35
CA HIS A 118 31.86 13.88 -23.07
C HIS A 118 32.59 15.13 -23.55
N GLU A 119 33.80 15.35 -23.03
CA GLU A 119 34.63 16.51 -23.41
C GLU A 119 35.08 16.47 -24.88
N ASP A 120 35.20 15.27 -25.46
CA ASP A 120 35.51 15.06 -26.88
C ASP A 120 34.32 15.33 -27.82
N GLY A 121 33.16 15.71 -27.26
CA GLY A 121 31.93 15.97 -27.99
C GLY A 121 31.11 14.72 -28.28
N THR A 122 31.57 13.52 -27.89
CA THR A 122 30.78 12.30 -28.02
C THR A 122 29.61 12.29 -27.04
N LEU A 123 28.55 11.58 -27.42
CA LEU A 123 27.36 11.42 -26.57
C LEU A 123 27.14 9.95 -26.27
N THR A 124 27.10 9.58 -24.99
CA THR A 124 26.61 8.27 -24.55
C THR A 124 25.17 8.41 -24.07
N ALA A 125 24.27 7.60 -24.62
CA ALA A 125 22.90 7.46 -24.18
C ALA A 125 22.67 6.05 -23.63
N VAL A 126 21.87 5.95 -22.57
CA VAL A 126 21.45 4.67 -21.99
C VAL A 126 19.93 4.66 -21.80
N ILE A 127 19.32 3.50 -22.07
CA ILE A 127 17.90 3.23 -21.78
C ILE A 127 17.84 1.85 -21.13
N GLY A 128 17.10 1.71 -20.05
CA GLY A 128 16.93 0.46 -19.33
C GLY A 128 15.50 0.21 -18.88
N ASP A 129 15.17 -1.07 -18.72
CA ASP A 129 13.90 -1.57 -18.18
C ASP A 129 14.22 -2.60 -17.08
N ALA A 130 13.88 -2.26 -15.84
CA ALA A 130 14.05 -3.12 -14.68
C ALA A 130 12.86 -4.06 -14.51
N THR A 131 13.12 -5.32 -14.21
CA THR A 131 12.07 -6.29 -13.88
C THR A 131 11.33 -5.91 -12.60
N GLY A 132 9.99 -5.84 -12.68
CA GLY A 132 9.11 -5.61 -11.53
C GLY A 132 8.59 -4.18 -11.46
N HIS A 133 8.12 -3.79 -10.27
CA HIS A 133 7.58 -2.46 -9.99
C HIS A 133 7.80 -2.11 -8.52
N GLY A 134 7.55 -0.85 -8.15
CA GLY A 134 7.66 -0.38 -6.78
C GLY A 134 9.11 -0.18 -6.33
N MET A 135 9.34 -0.24 -5.01
CA MET A 135 10.61 0.15 -4.40
C MET A 135 11.81 -0.66 -4.91
N GLN A 136 11.60 -1.93 -5.24
CA GLN A 136 12.62 -2.82 -5.77
C GLN A 136 13.14 -2.35 -7.14
N ALA A 137 12.24 -2.06 -8.07
CA ALA A 137 12.57 -1.52 -9.39
C ALA A 137 13.31 -0.17 -9.28
N GLY A 138 12.82 0.73 -8.42
CA GLY A 138 13.48 2.03 -8.18
C GLY A 138 14.89 1.91 -7.59
N THR A 139 15.16 0.87 -6.79
CA THR A 139 16.50 0.57 -6.27
C THR A 139 17.45 0.15 -7.39
N MET A 140 16.98 -0.71 -8.32
CA MET A 140 17.77 -1.12 -9.49
C MET A 140 18.09 0.07 -10.41
N VAL A 141 17.12 0.96 -10.63
CA VAL A 141 17.30 2.20 -11.41
C VAL A 141 18.33 3.12 -10.74
N SER A 142 18.24 3.34 -9.43
CA SER A 142 19.21 4.14 -8.67
C SER A 142 20.63 3.58 -8.77
N ALA A 143 20.79 2.27 -8.63
CA ALA A 143 22.07 1.59 -8.74
C ALA A 143 22.65 1.72 -10.15
N THR A 144 21.81 1.48 -11.18
CA THR A 144 22.23 1.58 -12.58
C THR A 144 22.62 3.01 -12.94
N LYS A 145 21.87 4.02 -12.49
CA LYS A 145 22.23 5.43 -12.67
C LYS A 145 23.58 5.78 -12.05
N SER A 146 23.82 5.31 -10.83
CA SER A 146 25.10 5.53 -10.16
C SER A 146 26.26 4.90 -10.94
N LEU A 147 26.06 3.68 -11.44
CA LEU A 147 27.05 2.98 -12.27
C LEU A 147 27.24 3.66 -13.63
N PHE A 148 26.18 4.16 -14.24
CA PHE A 148 26.25 4.90 -15.50
C PHE A 148 27.16 6.12 -15.39
N HIS A 149 26.99 6.93 -14.34
CA HIS A 149 27.85 8.09 -14.12
C HIS A 149 29.27 7.70 -13.67
N ALA A 150 29.43 6.66 -12.85
CA ALA A 150 30.74 6.23 -12.37
C ALA A 150 31.61 5.60 -13.48
N LEU A 151 30.98 4.92 -14.43
CA LEU A 151 31.64 4.23 -15.55
C LEU A 151 31.48 4.99 -16.88
N ALA A 152 31.00 6.23 -16.84
CA ALA A 152 30.69 7.03 -18.01
C ALA A 152 31.87 7.15 -18.99
N GLU A 153 33.09 7.28 -18.45
CA GLU A 153 34.32 7.46 -19.23
C GLU A 153 34.78 6.17 -19.94
N GLU A 154 34.12 5.02 -19.72
CA GLU A 154 34.42 3.79 -20.46
C GLU A 154 33.99 3.94 -21.93
N PRO A 155 34.93 3.96 -22.89
CA PRO A 155 34.60 4.13 -24.30
C PRO A 155 33.89 2.92 -24.90
N GLN A 156 34.13 1.71 -24.38
CA GLN A 156 33.60 0.49 -24.96
C GLN A 156 32.28 0.07 -24.30
N PRO A 157 31.14 0.08 -25.02
CA PRO A 157 29.84 -0.27 -24.45
C PRO A 157 29.79 -1.67 -23.83
N VAL A 158 30.50 -2.64 -24.44
CA VAL A 158 30.58 -4.01 -23.92
C VAL A 158 31.30 -4.05 -22.56
N GLN A 159 32.40 -3.31 -22.42
CA GLN A 159 33.13 -3.25 -21.14
C GLN A 159 32.31 -2.56 -20.06
N PHE A 160 31.60 -1.48 -20.42
CA PHE A 160 30.66 -0.82 -19.53
C PHE A 160 29.62 -1.81 -19.00
N LEU A 161 28.96 -2.56 -19.88
CA LEU A 161 27.93 -3.54 -19.49
C LEU A 161 28.49 -4.65 -18.60
N GLN A 162 29.71 -5.15 -18.88
CA GLN A 162 30.37 -6.16 -18.06
C GLN A 162 30.70 -5.64 -16.66
N LYS A 163 31.28 -4.43 -16.56
CA LYS A 163 31.59 -3.77 -15.27
C LYS A 163 30.31 -3.51 -14.47
N ALA A 164 29.29 -2.94 -15.10
CA ALA A 164 27.99 -2.68 -14.48
C ALA A 164 27.33 -3.98 -13.97
N THR A 165 27.30 -5.02 -14.81
CA THR A 165 26.77 -6.34 -14.42
C THR A 165 27.50 -6.92 -13.22
N THR A 166 28.82 -6.79 -13.18
CA THR A 166 29.64 -7.31 -12.07
C THR A 166 29.36 -6.55 -10.77
N ALA A 167 29.26 -5.22 -10.85
CA ALA A 167 28.90 -4.38 -9.71
C ALA A 167 27.49 -4.69 -9.18
N ILE A 168 26.49 -4.80 -10.07
CA ILE A 168 25.11 -5.14 -9.68
C ILE A 168 25.06 -6.52 -9.00
N LYS A 169 25.77 -7.52 -9.52
CA LYS A 169 25.85 -8.85 -8.89
C LYS A 169 26.46 -8.77 -7.49
N ALA A 170 27.48 -7.93 -7.29
CA ALA A 170 28.12 -7.75 -5.98
C ALA A 170 27.22 -7.04 -4.96
N MET A 171 26.26 -6.22 -5.40
CA MET A 171 25.30 -5.55 -4.51
C MET A 171 24.28 -6.52 -3.88
N GLY A 172 24.18 -7.78 -4.36
CA GLY A 172 23.30 -8.78 -3.76
C GLY A 172 21.81 -8.49 -3.96
N LEU A 173 21.44 -7.74 -5.01
CA LEU A 173 20.06 -7.46 -5.40
C LEU A 173 19.39 -8.76 -5.90
N LYS A 174 18.86 -9.58 -4.98
CA LYS A 174 18.32 -10.90 -5.30
C LYS A 174 17.12 -10.79 -6.26
N LYS A 175 17.17 -11.56 -7.35
CA LYS A 175 16.07 -11.76 -8.33
C LYS A 175 15.62 -10.50 -9.09
N MET A 176 16.45 -9.47 -9.18
CA MET A 176 16.19 -8.31 -10.01
C MET A 176 17.16 -8.24 -11.19
N PHE A 177 16.62 -7.94 -12.37
CA PHE A 177 17.40 -7.78 -13.59
C PHE A 177 17.00 -6.45 -14.25
N MET A 178 17.91 -5.90 -15.05
CA MET A 178 17.60 -4.78 -15.92
C MET A 178 18.07 -5.13 -17.32
N ALA A 179 17.18 -5.03 -18.29
CA ALA A 179 17.58 -4.97 -19.69
C ALA A 179 18.11 -3.57 -19.94
N LEU A 180 19.35 -3.45 -20.40
CA LEU A 180 20.01 -2.15 -20.60
C LEU A 180 20.54 -2.06 -22.03
N THR A 181 20.18 -0.98 -22.73
CA THR A 181 20.69 -0.61 -24.04
C THR A 181 21.56 0.62 -23.90
N ILE A 182 22.76 0.58 -24.47
CA ILE A 182 23.71 1.68 -24.48
C ILE A 182 24.13 1.99 -25.91
N ALA A 183 24.15 3.27 -26.26
CA ALA A 183 24.60 3.78 -27.56
C ALA A 183 25.58 4.93 -27.36
N ARG A 184 26.62 4.98 -28.19
CA ARG A 184 27.62 6.06 -28.21
C ARG A 184 27.70 6.66 -29.62
N PHE A 185 27.64 7.98 -29.72
CA PHE A 185 27.54 8.75 -30.97
C PHE A 185 28.70 9.74 -31.14
#